data_AF-A0A935XAN0-F1
#
_entry.id   AF-A0A935XAN0-F1
#
_cell.length_a   1.000
_cell.length_b   1.000
_cell.length_c   1.000
_cell.angle_alpha   90.00
_cell.angle_beta   90.00
_cell.angle_gamma   90.00
#
_symmetry.space_group_name_H-M   'P 1'
#
loop_
_entity.id
_entity.type
_entity.pdbx_description
1 polymer ?
#
loop_
_entity_poly.entity_id
_entity_poly.type
_entity_poly.pdbx_seq_one_letter_code
_entity_poly.pdbx_strand_id
1 'polypeptide(L)'
;MTTPSASPAPIAAPGAAPPPAAQNPSPMMETTRAHGRIAPHVPSTRRVMLEGILSRPVELHLPPGAPTVGSFDLLIHFLGPAFLAVDAARAVDSSMVVAVVNLAPGSSAYERPFRDAGAWRALLDRVTNEVALHAGPRKR
;
A
#
# COMPACT_ATOMS: atom_id res chain seq x y z
N MET A 1 -55.50 62.67 -12.89
CA MET A 1 -55.30 61.69 -11.78
C MET A 1 -53.83 61.36 -11.76
N THR A 2 -53.09 61.92 -10.80
CA THR A 2 -51.62 61.83 -10.73
C THR A 2 -51.28 61.32 -9.33
N THR A 3 -50.73 60.11 -9.23
CA THR A 3 -50.26 59.51 -7.97
C THR A 3 -48.85 60.02 -7.64
N PRO A 4 -48.53 60.36 -6.38
CA PRO A 4 -47.16 60.68 -5.99
C PRO A 4 -46.34 59.41 -5.76
N SER A 5 -45.09 59.43 -6.25
CA SER A 5 -44.07 58.40 -6.06
C SER A 5 -43.40 58.59 -4.69
N ALA A 6 -43.43 57.55 -3.84
CA ALA A 6 -42.78 57.58 -2.53
C ALA A 6 -41.30 57.18 -2.65
N SER A 7 -40.40 58.01 -2.08
CA SER A 7 -38.97 57.69 -1.96
C SER A 7 -38.72 56.63 -0.88
N PRO A 8 -37.78 55.68 -1.06
CA PRO A 8 -37.43 54.71 -0.02
C PRO A 8 -36.52 55.34 1.04
N ALA A 9 -36.75 54.97 2.31
CA ALA A 9 -35.96 55.38 3.46
C ALA A 9 -34.55 54.72 3.48
N PRO A 10 -33.53 55.33 4.08
CA PRO A 10 -32.19 54.76 4.15
C PRO A 10 -32.15 53.54 5.10
N ILE A 11 -31.48 52.48 4.66
CA ILE A 11 -31.25 51.26 5.44
C ILE A 11 -30.04 51.51 6.35
N ALA A 12 -30.20 51.34 7.67
CA ALA A 12 -29.12 51.47 8.63
C ALA A 12 -28.08 50.34 8.47
N ALA A 13 -26.79 50.68 8.53
CA ALA A 13 -25.70 49.72 8.44
C ALA A 13 -25.69 48.77 9.64
N PRO A 14 -25.42 47.45 9.45
CA PRO A 14 -25.28 46.52 10.56
C PRO A 14 -24.04 46.86 11.42
N GLY A 15 -24.20 46.82 12.74
CA GLY A 15 -23.14 47.08 13.71
C GLY A 15 -21.98 46.08 13.62
N ALA A 16 -20.78 46.52 14.01
CA ALA A 16 -19.55 45.74 13.91
C ALA A 16 -19.60 44.45 14.74
N ALA A 17 -19.11 43.35 14.16
CA ALA A 17 -19.02 42.05 14.83
C ALA A 17 -17.99 42.08 15.98
N PRO A 18 -18.24 41.34 17.09
CA PRO A 18 -17.29 41.25 18.19
C PRO A 18 -15.96 40.61 17.75
N PRO A 19 -14.85 40.96 18.41
CA PRO A 19 -13.53 40.43 18.05
C PRO A 19 -13.46 38.90 18.23
N PRO A 20 -12.68 38.19 17.39
CA PRO A 20 -12.52 36.75 17.50
C PRO A 20 -11.96 36.37 18.88
N ALA A 21 -12.54 35.35 19.50
CA ALA A 21 -12.05 34.82 20.77
C ALA A 21 -10.64 34.23 20.62
N ALA A 22 -9.80 34.37 21.65
CA ALA A 22 -8.48 33.77 21.70
C ALA A 22 -8.58 32.24 21.58
N GLN A 23 -7.81 31.64 20.67
CA GLN A 23 -7.77 30.18 20.53
C GLN A 23 -7.10 29.54 21.75
N ASN A 24 -7.72 28.50 22.28
CA ASN A 24 -7.14 27.67 23.33
C ASN A 24 -6.13 26.70 22.69
N PRO A 25 -4.84 26.69 23.08
CA PRO A 25 -3.87 25.81 22.44
C PRO A 25 -4.21 24.35 22.72
N SER A 26 -4.25 23.52 21.68
CA SER A 26 -4.39 22.07 21.83
C SER A 26 -3.16 21.50 22.54
N PRO A 27 -3.33 20.65 23.58
CA PRO A 27 -2.23 19.99 24.28
C PRO A 27 -1.73 18.79 23.46
N MET A 28 -1.32 19.01 22.22
CA MET A 28 -0.78 17.94 21.38
C MET A 28 0.67 17.68 21.81
N MET A 29 0.89 16.54 22.47
CA MET A 29 2.22 16.02 22.78
C MET A 29 2.57 14.93 21.77
N GLU A 30 3.43 15.23 20.80
CA GLU A 30 4.00 14.23 19.90
C GLU A 30 5.05 13.37 20.62
N THR A 31 4.75 12.10 20.84
CA THR A 31 5.72 11.07 21.27
C THR A 31 6.21 10.27 20.05
N THR A 32 6.96 10.90 19.15
CA THR A 32 7.51 10.17 17.99
C THR A 32 8.65 9.26 18.43
N ARG A 33 8.45 7.93 18.36
CA ARG A 33 9.52 6.95 18.51
C ARG A 33 10.53 7.12 17.37
N ALA A 34 11.82 7.17 17.66
CA ALA A 34 12.84 7.16 16.62
C ALA A 34 12.80 5.82 15.86
N HIS A 35 12.32 5.83 14.63
CA HIS A 35 12.35 4.66 13.75
C HIS A 35 13.69 4.63 13.01
N GLY A 36 14.54 3.65 13.33
CA GLY A 36 15.76 3.38 12.57
C GLY A 36 15.43 3.03 11.13
N ARG A 37 16.18 3.61 10.17
CA ARG A 37 16.03 3.27 8.75
C ARG A 37 16.83 2.02 8.43
N ILE A 38 16.20 1.07 7.76
CA ILE A 38 16.89 -0.09 7.19
C ILE A 38 17.60 0.39 5.91
N ALA A 39 18.90 0.13 5.80
CA ALA A 39 19.67 0.48 4.62
C ALA A 39 19.29 -0.42 3.42
N PRO A 40 19.17 0.15 2.21
CA PRO A 40 18.93 -0.63 1.01
C PRO A 40 20.04 -1.66 0.79
N HIS A 41 19.66 -2.90 0.48
CA HIS A 41 20.59 -3.98 0.15
C HIS A 41 19.92 -4.98 -0.82
N VAL A 42 20.73 -5.87 -1.40
CA VAL A 42 20.24 -6.93 -2.29
C VAL A 42 19.82 -8.13 -1.46
N PRO A 43 18.54 -8.57 -1.50
CA PRO A 43 18.10 -9.73 -0.75
C PRO A 43 18.84 -11.00 -1.17
N SER A 44 19.27 -11.82 -0.21
CA SER A 44 19.92 -13.12 -0.49
C SER A 44 18.92 -14.24 -0.81
N THR A 45 17.84 -13.91 -1.51
CA THR A 45 16.79 -14.83 -1.97
C THR A 45 16.92 -15.08 -3.47
N ARG A 46 16.34 -16.18 -3.95
CA ARG A 46 16.24 -16.39 -5.40
C ARG A 46 15.10 -15.53 -5.93
N ARG A 47 15.41 -14.66 -6.89
CA ARG A 47 14.44 -13.78 -7.55
C ARG A 47 13.87 -14.41 -8.81
N VAL A 48 12.55 -14.35 -8.97
CA VAL A 48 11.80 -14.77 -10.16
C VAL A 48 10.86 -13.63 -10.58
N MET A 49 10.76 -13.35 -11.87
CA MET A 49 9.85 -12.33 -12.41
C MET A 49 8.60 -13.01 -12.96
N LEU A 50 7.42 -12.62 -12.44
CA LEU A 50 6.14 -13.13 -12.90
C LEU A 50 5.55 -12.18 -13.94
N GLU A 51 5.72 -12.56 -15.21
CA GLU A 51 5.28 -11.78 -16.36
C GLU A 51 3.82 -12.09 -16.76
N GLY A 52 3.13 -11.09 -17.29
CA GLY A 52 1.85 -11.27 -18.01
C GLY A 52 0.60 -11.46 -17.14
N ILE A 53 0.67 -11.27 -15.83
CA ILE A 53 -0.47 -11.47 -14.89
C ILE A 53 -1.14 -10.15 -14.53
N LEU A 54 -0.32 -9.13 -14.29
CA LEU A 54 -0.76 -7.78 -14.00
C LEU A 54 -0.18 -6.83 -15.05
N SER A 55 -0.53 -5.55 -14.96
CA SER A 55 -0.01 -4.53 -15.87
C SER A 55 1.52 -4.38 -15.82
N ARG A 56 2.17 -4.91 -14.78
CA ARG A 56 3.63 -4.98 -14.64
C ARG A 56 4.06 -6.30 -14.03
N PRO A 57 5.34 -6.68 -14.20
CA PRO A 57 5.87 -7.90 -13.61
C PRO A 57 5.78 -7.86 -12.09
N VAL A 58 5.49 -9.01 -11.47
CA VAL A 58 5.56 -9.19 -10.01
C VAL A 58 6.90 -9.83 -9.66
N GLU A 59 7.58 -9.30 -8.66
CA GLU A 59 8.86 -9.83 -8.18
C GLU A 59 8.65 -10.86 -7.09
N LEU A 60 9.00 -12.11 -7.36
CA LEU A 60 8.90 -13.21 -6.42
C LEU A 60 10.27 -13.53 -5.83
N HIS A 61 10.36 -13.56 -4.51
CA HIS A 61 11.54 -13.95 -3.75
C HIS A 61 11.30 -15.28 -3.06
N LEU A 62 12.14 -16.24 -3.40
CA LEU A 62 12.13 -17.57 -2.82
C LEU A 62 13.24 -17.67 -1.76
N PRO A 63 12.93 -18.15 -0.54
CA PRO A 63 13.91 -18.26 0.52
C PRO A 63 15.03 -19.26 0.19
N PRO A 64 16.20 -19.15 0.83
CA PRO A 64 17.26 -20.13 0.70
C PRO A 64 16.83 -21.45 1.38
N GLY A 65 16.54 -22.46 0.56
CA GLY A 65 15.90 -23.70 0.99
C GLY A 65 14.60 -23.88 0.22
N ALA A 66 14.44 -25.04 -0.40
CA ALA A 66 13.31 -25.24 -1.28
C ALA A 66 12.00 -25.30 -0.46
N PRO A 67 10.97 -24.50 -0.79
CA PRO A 67 9.68 -24.56 -0.10
C PRO A 67 9.14 -26.00 -0.13
N THR A 68 8.51 -26.43 0.97
CA THR A 68 7.97 -27.78 1.04
C THR A 68 6.86 -27.96 0.02
N VAL A 69 6.94 -29.04 -0.77
CA VAL A 69 5.89 -29.40 -1.73
C VAL A 69 4.54 -29.54 -1.00
N GLY A 70 3.60 -28.63 -1.29
CA GLY A 70 2.19 -28.72 -0.88
C GLY A 70 1.67 -27.57 -0.01
N SER A 71 2.53 -26.82 0.70
CA SER A 71 2.12 -25.65 1.48
C SER A 71 3.30 -24.75 1.79
N PHE A 72 3.14 -23.44 1.61
CA PHE A 72 4.11 -22.42 1.96
C PHE A 72 3.38 -21.16 2.44
N ASP A 73 4.04 -20.38 3.29
CA ASP A 73 3.55 -19.08 3.70
C ASP A 73 3.94 -18.02 2.65
N LEU A 74 2.99 -17.12 2.36
CA LEU A 74 3.14 -16.09 1.34
C LEU A 74 2.90 -14.70 1.94
N LEU A 75 3.90 -13.82 1.81
CA LEU A 75 3.76 -12.39 2.04
C LEU A 75 3.64 -11.67 0.69
N ILE A 76 2.59 -10.87 0.52
CA ILE A 76 2.43 -10.00 -0.66
C ILE A 76 2.62 -8.56 -0.21
N HIS A 77 3.64 -7.91 -0.74
CA HIS A 77 3.96 -6.51 -0.46
C HIS A 77 3.62 -5.63 -1.66
N PHE A 78 2.75 -4.66 -1.44
CA PHE A 78 2.36 -3.67 -2.45
C PHE A 78 3.12 -2.37 -2.24
N LEU A 79 3.56 -1.76 -3.34
CA LEU A 79 4.21 -0.45 -3.37
C LEU A 79 5.35 -0.32 -2.36
N GLY A 80 6.50 -0.89 -2.71
CA GLY A 80 7.68 -0.74 -1.88
C GLY A 80 8.90 -1.50 -2.37
N PRO A 81 10.06 -1.24 -1.76
CA PRO A 81 11.28 -1.92 -2.10
C PRO A 81 11.29 -3.35 -1.55
N ALA A 82 11.78 -4.29 -2.36
CA ALA A 82 11.79 -5.71 -2.03
C ALA A 82 12.54 -6.04 -0.74
N PHE A 83 13.66 -5.37 -0.46
CA PHE A 83 14.49 -5.68 0.71
C PHE A 83 13.74 -5.51 2.04
N LEU A 84 12.81 -4.55 2.14
CA LEU A 84 12.00 -4.37 3.34
C LEU A 84 11.04 -5.55 3.54
N ALA A 85 10.36 -5.96 2.47
CA ALA A 85 9.41 -7.07 2.52
C ALA A 85 10.11 -8.40 2.84
N VAL A 86 11.28 -8.62 2.23
CA VAL A 86 12.08 -9.83 2.48
C VAL A 86 12.63 -9.85 3.90
N ASP A 87 13.14 -8.74 4.43
CA ASP A 87 13.61 -8.65 5.82
C ASP A 87 12.47 -8.88 6.81
N ALA A 88 11.31 -8.26 6.56
CA ALA A 88 10.13 -8.42 7.40
C ALA A 88 9.65 -9.88 7.42
N ALA A 89 9.59 -10.53 6.24
CA ALA A 89 9.24 -11.94 6.13
C ALA A 89 10.24 -12.80 6.92
N ARG A 90 11.55 -12.60 6.72
CA ARG A 90 12.61 -13.36 7.42
C ARG A 90 12.59 -13.18 8.93
N ALA A 91 12.22 -12.00 9.43
CA ALA A 91 12.10 -11.74 10.85
C ALA A 91 10.94 -12.52 11.50
N VAL A 92 9.92 -12.90 10.72
CA VAL A 92 8.79 -13.73 11.15
C VAL A 92 9.07 -15.20 10.90
N ASP A 93 9.37 -15.56 9.64
CA ASP A 93 9.72 -16.90 9.20
C ASP A 93 10.65 -16.86 7.98
N SER A 94 11.84 -17.44 8.13
CA SER A 94 12.86 -17.55 7.07
C SER A 94 12.44 -18.38 5.86
N SER A 95 11.36 -19.17 5.95
CA SER A 95 10.84 -20.04 4.89
C SER A 95 9.69 -19.43 4.08
N MET A 96 9.31 -18.19 4.40
CA MET A 96 8.22 -17.49 3.73
C MET A 96 8.61 -17.03 2.32
N VAL A 97 7.70 -17.21 1.37
CA VAL A 97 7.80 -16.69 0.01
C VAL A 97 7.30 -15.25 0.00
N VAL A 98 7.98 -14.36 -0.71
CA VAL A 98 7.61 -12.93 -0.77
C VAL A 98 7.33 -12.51 -2.20
N ALA A 99 6.14 -11.99 -2.47
CA ALA A 99 5.77 -11.38 -3.74
C ALA A 99 5.70 -9.86 -3.59
N VAL A 100 6.45 -9.12 -4.40
CA VAL A 100 6.52 -7.66 -4.40
C VAL A 100 5.81 -7.15 -5.66
N VAL A 101 4.73 -6.41 -5.45
CA VAL A 101 3.84 -5.93 -6.50
C VAL A 101 4.00 -4.42 -6.61
N ASN A 102 4.67 -3.97 -7.68
CA ASN A 102 4.95 -2.56 -7.95
C ASN A 102 4.39 -2.15 -9.32
N LEU A 103 3.12 -1.71 -9.33
CA LEU A 103 2.39 -1.42 -10.58
C LEU A 103 2.61 0.02 -11.05
N ALA A 104 2.27 1.00 -10.23
CA ALA A 104 2.57 2.40 -10.48
C ALA A 104 2.28 3.22 -9.20
N PRO A 105 2.69 4.50 -9.16
CA PRO A 105 2.23 5.42 -8.13
C PRO A 105 0.70 5.56 -8.14
N GLY A 106 0.11 5.71 -6.96
CA GLY A 106 -1.32 5.95 -6.77
C GLY A 106 -2.16 4.68 -6.61
N SER A 107 -3.23 4.80 -5.82
CA SER A 107 -4.11 3.67 -5.46
C SER A 107 -4.88 3.08 -6.64
N SER A 108 -5.25 3.90 -7.64
CA SER A 108 -6.01 3.45 -8.82
C SER A 108 -5.22 2.48 -9.70
N ALA A 109 -3.89 2.57 -9.71
CA ALA A 109 -3.03 1.61 -10.42
C ALA A 109 -3.10 0.20 -9.83
N TYR A 110 -3.36 0.10 -8.51
CA TYR A 110 -3.56 -1.17 -7.83
C TYR A 110 -5.01 -1.62 -7.89
N GLU A 111 -5.96 -0.69 -7.85
CA GLU A 111 -7.38 -1.02 -7.88
C GLU A 111 -7.83 -1.61 -9.23
N ARG A 112 -7.40 -1.01 -10.36
CA ARG A 112 -7.89 -1.41 -11.70
C ARG A 112 -7.62 -2.88 -12.06
N PRO A 113 -6.40 -3.44 -11.89
CA PRO A 113 -6.14 -4.83 -12.27
C PRO A 113 -6.91 -5.83 -11.43
N PHE A 114 -7.20 -5.50 -10.17
CA PHE A 114 -7.95 -6.37 -9.25
C PHE A 114 -9.48 -6.17 -9.31
N ARG A 115 -9.99 -5.30 -10.21
CA ARG A 115 -11.44 -5.27 -10.52
C ARG A 115 -11.91 -6.54 -11.21
N ASP A 116 -11.03 -7.18 -11.99
CA ASP A 116 -11.29 -8.51 -12.50
C ASP A 116 -11.19 -9.52 -11.35
N ALA A 117 -12.31 -10.17 -11.03
CA ALA A 117 -12.38 -11.18 -9.98
C ALA A 117 -11.41 -12.36 -10.22
N GLY A 118 -10.98 -12.60 -11.47
CA GLY A 118 -10.01 -13.63 -11.82
C GLY A 118 -8.56 -13.26 -11.50
N ALA A 119 -8.21 -11.96 -11.42
CA ALA A 119 -6.83 -11.51 -11.34
C ALA A 119 -6.13 -11.95 -10.05
N TRP A 120 -6.84 -11.89 -8.92
CA TRP A 120 -6.29 -12.34 -7.63
C TRP A 120 -5.97 -13.84 -7.65
N ARG A 121 -6.90 -14.65 -8.16
CA ARG A 121 -6.69 -16.09 -8.29
C ARG A 121 -5.54 -16.41 -9.25
N ALA A 122 -5.48 -15.75 -10.40
CA ALA A 122 -4.40 -15.93 -11.38
C ALA A 122 -3.02 -15.59 -10.79
N LEU A 123 -2.93 -14.57 -9.93
CA LEU A 123 -1.70 -14.24 -9.21
C LEU A 123 -1.28 -15.38 -8.26
N LEU A 124 -2.21 -15.88 -7.44
CA LEU A 124 -1.94 -16.97 -6.51
C LEU A 124 -1.56 -18.27 -7.24
N ASP A 125 -2.26 -18.60 -8.33
CA ASP A 125 -1.97 -19.77 -9.15
C ASP A 125 -0.58 -19.67 -9.75
N ARG A 126 -0.18 -18.50 -10.27
CA ARG A 126 1.19 -18.33 -10.78
C ARG A 126 2.22 -18.51 -9.67
N VAL A 127 2.04 -17.83 -8.54
CA VAL A 127 2.99 -17.93 -7.42
C VAL A 127 3.14 -19.38 -7.00
N THR A 128 2.03 -20.10 -6.88
CA THR A 128 2.01 -21.53 -6.52
C THR A 128 2.79 -22.37 -7.54
N ASN A 129 2.56 -22.15 -8.84
CA ASN A 129 3.26 -22.88 -9.89
C ASN A 129 4.77 -22.63 -9.88
N GLU A 130 5.19 -21.36 -9.70
CA GLU A 130 6.61 -20.98 -9.67
C GLU A 130 7.31 -21.50 -8.42
N VAL A 131 6.62 -21.50 -7.28
CA VAL A 131 7.13 -22.13 -6.06
C VAL A 131 7.29 -23.64 -6.27
N ALA A 132 6.32 -24.31 -6.90
CA ALA A 132 6.39 -25.75 -7.16
C ALA A 132 7.54 -26.14 -8.09
N LEU A 133 7.85 -25.32 -9.11
CA LEU A 133 9.01 -25.50 -10.00
C LEU A 133 10.36 -25.41 -9.25
N HIS A 134 10.37 -24.75 -8.10
CA HIS A 134 11.56 -24.52 -7.28
C HIS A 134 11.55 -25.27 -5.95
N ALA A 135 10.49 -26.04 -5.69
CA ALA A 135 10.37 -26.89 -4.52
C ALA A 135 11.29 -28.11 -4.66
N GLY A 136 11.89 -28.51 -3.55
CA GLY A 136 12.76 -29.67 -3.43
C GLY A 136 11.94 -30.90 -3.05
N PRO A 137 12.48 -32.12 -3.20
CA PRO A 137 11.78 -33.32 -2.76
C PRO A 137 11.45 -33.22 -1.27
N ARG A 138 10.21 -33.59 -0.92
CA ARG A 138 9.70 -33.58 0.45
C ARG A 138 10.57 -34.54 1.29
N LYS A 139 11.40 -34.03 2.20
CA LYS A 139 12.10 -34.88 3.18
C LYS A 139 11.04 -35.49 4.09
N ARG A 140 10.92 -36.81 4.04
CA ARG A 140 10.06 -37.63 4.90
C ARG A 140 10.68 -37.79 6.28
#